data_AF-A0A1H3KEW3-F1
#
_entry.id   AF-A0A1H3KEW3-F1
#
_cell.length_a   1.000
_cell.length_b   1.000
_cell.length_c   1.000
_cell.angle_alpha   90.00
_cell.angle_beta   90.00
_cell.angle_gamma   90.00
#
_symmetry.space_group_name_H-M   'P 1'
#
loop_
_entity.id
_entity.type
_entity.pdbx_description
1 polymer ?
#
loop_
_entity_poly.entity_id
_entity_poly.type
_entity_poly.pdbx_seq_one_letter_code
_entity_poly.pdbx_strand_id
1 'polypeptide(L)'
;MSLIDDLAKAKSEEDVKDAYIKALGLKQYTKGLVDIQTLEIWFESKDAPTAPILMFAQLLFYVRDARRKGESIPPLLAVIDREKAAIMETAKALPIFDDKSLEWPKSGSKADTKFAAKIAPYIEAHFVVYPIKEGEKLFIEAFKQAIQNGRPIRTPITPDNLRQVFDKWVERIGRELDGVAESDYALLFFADIMHDGKKAAMENLPARLLHDGEKPLFLLNGVTYELASERGYRQFWAIYHRPPEAEHRAYLLERRDSLLPVDERSFKGAFYTPLHIVDKAYEWLNMTLGRNWQKNYLVWDMCCGVGNLEVKHSNHRNLFMSTLDAADIDVMLASRTCAAATRFQYDYLNDDVDALGQIDYSLSNKLPLELRTAIADFKAKKKGAKKILVLINPPY
;
A
#
# COMPACT_ATOMS: atom_id res chain seq x y z
N MET A 1 -26.38 20.49 -0.34
CA MET A 1 -26.22 20.19 1.10
C MET A 1 -25.62 18.81 1.18
N SER A 2 -24.52 18.70 1.91
CA SER A 2 -23.82 17.44 2.18
C SER A 2 -24.59 16.61 3.21
N LEU A 3 -24.29 15.32 3.29
CA LEU A 3 -24.86 14.41 4.28
C LEU A 3 -24.59 14.92 5.70
N ILE A 4 -23.37 15.43 5.99
CA ILE A 4 -23.03 15.98 7.30
C ILE A 4 -23.91 17.16 7.70
N ASP A 5 -24.29 18.04 6.75
CA ASP A 5 -25.16 19.19 7.03
C ASP A 5 -26.58 18.76 7.37
N ASP A 6 -27.06 17.69 6.73
CA ASP A 6 -28.39 17.12 6.97
C ASP A 6 -28.39 16.35 8.31
N LEU A 7 -27.34 15.59 8.63
CA LEU A 7 -27.18 14.88 9.91
C LEU A 7 -27.04 15.84 11.11
N ALA A 8 -26.42 17.00 10.93
CA ALA A 8 -26.32 18.02 11.97
C ALA A 8 -27.71 18.59 12.37
N LYS A 9 -28.71 18.48 11.49
CA LYS A 9 -30.08 18.94 11.74
C LYS A 9 -31.01 17.80 12.19
N ALA A 10 -30.56 16.55 12.11
CA ALA A 10 -31.36 15.38 12.47
C ALA A 10 -31.65 15.37 13.98
N LYS A 11 -32.93 15.17 14.33
CA LYS A 11 -33.41 15.14 15.72
C LYS A 11 -33.93 13.76 16.14
N SER A 12 -34.13 12.88 15.17
CA SER A 12 -34.67 11.53 15.34
C SER A 12 -33.93 10.52 14.46
N GLU A 13 -34.15 9.24 14.73
CA GLU A 13 -33.61 8.16 13.90
C GLU A 13 -34.19 8.21 12.48
N GLU A 14 -35.46 8.60 12.32
CA GLU A 14 -36.06 8.79 10.99
C GLU A 14 -35.39 9.93 10.19
N ASP A 15 -35.01 11.03 10.85
CA ASP A 15 -34.26 12.10 10.18
C ASP A 15 -32.88 11.60 9.69
N VAL A 16 -32.23 10.73 10.48
CA VAL A 16 -30.97 10.09 10.08
C VAL A 16 -31.20 9.21 8.86
N LYS A 17 -32.22 8.33 8.89
CA LYS A 17 -32.57 7.49 7.74
C LYS A 17 -32.79 8.33 6.48
N ASP A 18 -33.56 9.41 6.58
CA ASP A 18 -33.87 10.29 5.45
C ASP A 18 -32.65 11.02 4.90
N ALA A 19 -31.75 11.48 5.77
CA ALA A 19 -30.49 12.10 5.37
C ALA A 19 -29.62 11.13 4.55
N TYR A 20 -29.46 9.89 5.01
CA TYR A 20 -28.71 8.87 4.28
C TYR A 20 -29.40 8.43 2.99
N ILE A 21 -30.73 8.20 3.00
CA ILE A 21 -31.51 7.88 1.79
C ILE A 21 -31.26 8.92 0.70
N LYS A 22 -31.34 10.20 1.07
CA LYS A 22 -31.11 11.33 0.16
C LYS A 22 -29.68 11.38 -0.34
N ALA A 23 -28.69 11.26 0.55
CA ALA A 23 -27.27 11.33 0.19
C ALA A 23 -26.82 10.17 -0.70
N LEU A 24 -27.35 8.98 -0.44
CA LEU A 24 -27.05 7.75 -1.17
C LEU A 24 -27.87 7.62 -2.46
N GLY A 25 -28.94 8.41 -2.61
CA GLY A 25 -29.80 8.40 -3.79
C GLY A 25 -30.65 7.15 -3.92
N LEU A 26 -31.10 6.58 -2.79
CA LEU A 26 -31.94 5.38 -2.76
C LEU A 26 -33.34 5.70 -3.31
N LYS A 27 -33.77 4.97 -4.35
CA LYS A 27 -35.06 5.22 -5.05
C LYS A 27 -36.14 4.17 -4.77
N GLN A 28 -35.75 2.92 -4.58
CA GLN A 28 -36.65 1.80 -4.29
C GLN A 28 -36.25 1.18 -2.96
N TYR A 29 -36.85 1.68 -1.88
CA TYR A 29 -36.58 1.19 -0.53
C TYR A 29 -37.88 1.02 0.25
N THR A 30 -37.85 0.15 1.26
CA THR A 30 -38.88 0.05 2.29
C THR A 30 -38.27 0.35 3.67
N LYS A 31 -39.11 0.81 4.60
CA LYS A 31 -38.74 1.00 6.02
C LYS A 31 -39.65 0.11 6.87
N GLY A 32 -39.12 -0.50 7.93
CA GLY A 32 -39.89 -1.41 8.77
C GLY A 32 -39.07 -1.96 9.93
N LEU A 33 -39.11 -3.29 10.15
CA LEU A 33 -38.31 -3.95 11.18
C LEU A 33 -36.79 -3.79 10.96
N VAL A 34 -36.38 -3.81 9.70
CA VAL A 34 -35.08 -3.30 9.25
C VAL A 34 -35.30 -1.88 8.77
N ASP A 35 -34.44 -0.97 9.19
CA ASP A 35 -34.67 0.47 9.06
C ASP A 35 -34.77 0.95 7.63
N ILE A 36 -33.90 0.44 6.75
CA ILE A 36 -33.97 0.69 5.31
C ILE A 36 -33.63 -0.61 4.59
N GLN A 37 -34.49 -1.04 3.67
CA GLN A 37 -34.26 -2.23 2.84
C GLN A 37 -34.33 -1.88 1.36
N THR A 38 -33.32 -2.30 0.61
CA THR A 38 -33.37 -2.44 -0.85
C THR A 38 -33.04 -3.88 -1.24
N LEU A 39 -33.09 -4.21 -2.53
CA LEU A 39 -32.64 -5.51 -3.02
C LEU A 39 -31.13 -5.71 -2.82
N GLU A 40 -30.38 -4.61 -2.86
CA GLU A 40 -28.93 -4.59 -2.86
C GLU A 40 -28.34 -4.41 -1.46
N ILE A 41 -29.05 -3.75 -0.54
CA ILE A 41 -28.51 -3.44 0.78
C ILE A 41 -29.59 -3.28 1.86
N TRP A 42 -29.28 -3.74 3.06
CA TRP A 42 -30.07 -3.45 4.27
C TRP A 42 -29.30 -2.56 5.24
N PHE A 43 -30.02 -1.69 5.94
CA PHE A 43 -29.47 -0.79 6.94
C PHE A 43 -30.10 -1.00 8.31
N GLU A 44 -29.28 -0.85 9.33
CA GLU A 44 -29.70 -0.52 10.70
C GLU A 44 -29.15 0.86 11.05
N SER A 45 -29.97 1.68 11.69
CA SER A 45 -29.66 3.06 11.99
C SER A 45 -29.82 3.37 13.47
N LYS A 46 -29.09 4.37 13.93
CA LYS A 46 -29.28 4.95 15.27
C LYS A 46 -29.26 6.44 15.18
N ASP A 47 -30.08 7.07 16.01
CA ASP A 47 -30.04 8.51 16.16
C ASP A 47 -28.80 8.91 16.97
N ALA A 48 -28.41 8.18 18.01
CA ALA A 48 -27.21 8.49 18.79
C ALA A 48 -25.95 7.79 18.24
N PRO A 49 -24.75 8.37 18.46
CA PRO A 49 -23.48 7.70 18.17
C PRO A 49 -23.40 6.34 18.84
N THR A 50 -23.35 5.28 18.03
CA THR A 50 -23.48 3.89 18.51
C THR A 50 -22.35 3.05 17.95
N ALA A 51 -21.85 2.07 18.71
CA ALA A 51 -20.80 1.19 18.20
C ALA A 51 -21.30 0.41 16.96
N PRO A 52 -20.56 0.39 15.83
CA PRO A 52 -21.00 -0.31 14.62
C PRO A 52 -21.32 -1.78 14.85
N ILE A 53 -20.55 -2.45 15.72
CA ILE A 53 -20.79 -3.85 16.08
C ILE A 53 -22.15 -4.06 16.77
N LEU A 54 -22.62 -3.09 17.56
CA LEU A 54 -23.91 -3.17 18.23
C LEU A 54 -25.06 -3.00 17.23
N MET A 55 -24.92 -2.07 16.29
CA MET A 55 -25.88 -1.90 15.19
C MET A 55 -25.90 -3.14 14.28
N PHE A 56 -24.73 -3.70 13.94
CA PHE A 56 -24.66 -4.93 13.16
C PHE A 56 -25.25 -6.13 13.92
N ALA A 57 -25.15 -6.18 15.25
CA ALA A 57 -25.77 -7.23 16.04
C ALA A 57 -27.29 -7.24 15.90
N GLN A 58 -27.90 -6.04 15.90
CA GLN A 58 -29.32 -5.88 15.62
C GLN A 58 -29.66 -6.24 14.16
N LEU A 59 -28.89 -5.73 13.19
CA LEU A 59 -29.13 -6.00 11.76
C LEU A 59 -29.03 -7.50 11.41
N LEU A 60 -28.01 -8.19 11.94
CA LEU A 60 -27.79 -9.61 11.69
C LEU A 60 -28.87 -10.50 12.31
N PHE A 61 -29.54 -10.05 13.37
CA PHE A 61 -30.72 -10.75 13.88
C PHE A 61 -31.80 -10.84 12.79
N TYR A 62 -32.06 -9.74 12.07
CA TYR A 62 -33.06 -9.72 11.00
C TYR A 62 -32.61 -10.53 9.78
N VAL A 63 -31.32 -10.49 9.42
CA VAL A 63 -30.75 -11.33 8.35
C VAL A 63 -30.93 -12.82 8.67
N ARG A 64 -30.70 -13.22 9.93
CA ARG A 64 -30.92 -14.60 10.39
C ARG A 64 -32.39 -15.01 10.29
N ASP A 65 -33.29 -14.13 10.73
CA ASP A 65 -34.73 -14.39 10.72
C ASP A 65 -35.25 -14.57 9.28
N ALA A 66 -34.86 -13.67 8.37
CA ALA A 66 -35.15 -13.76 6.95
C ALA A 66 -34.62 -15.08 6.34
N ARG A 67 -33.35 -15.44 6.61
CA ARG A 67 -32.76 -16.70 6.14
C ARG A 67 -33.53 -17.94 6.64
N ARG A 68 -34.00 -17.93 7.89
CA ARG A 68 -34.78 -19.03 8.47
C ARG A 68 -36.17 -19.17 7.83
N LYS A 69 -36.76 -18.05 7.41
CA LYS A 69 -38.03 -18.02 6.69
C LYS A 69 -37.90 -18.32 5.19
N GLY A 70 -36.66 -18.44 4.69
CA GLY A 70 -36.38 -18.63 3.26
C GLY A 70 -36.56 -17.35 2.43
N GLU A 71 -36.55 -16.19 3.09
CA GLU A 71 -36.64 -14.89 2.45
C GLU A 71 -35.29 -14.50 1.82
N SER A 72 -35.34 -13.66 0.78
CA SER A 72 -34.15 -13.12 0.16
C SER A 72 -33.42 -12.16 1.09
N ILE A 73 -32.10 -12.28 1.17
CA ILE A 73 -31.21 -11.36 1.90
C ILE A 73 -30.35 -10.57 0.90
N PRO A 74 -30.00 -9.31 1.19
CA PRO A 74 -29.24 -8.48 0.27
C PRO A 74 -27.79 -8.95 0.21
N PRO A 75 -27.03 -8.60 -0.84
CA PRO A 75 -25.59 -8.84 -0.90
C PRO A 75 -24.79 -7.96 0.08
N LEU A 76 -25.34 -6.82 0.52
CA LEU A 76 -24.66 -5.87 1.40
C LEU A 76 -25.46 -5.57 2.68
N LEU A 77 -24.74 -5.26 3.75
CA LEU A 77 -25.28 -4.77 5.01
C LEU A 77 -24.55 -3.50 5.41
N ALA A 78 -25.29 -2.51 5.89
CA ALA A 78 -24.72 -1.26 6.39
C ALA A 78 -25.34 -0.85 7.73
N VAL A 79 -24.58 -0.08 8.50
CA VAL A 79 -25.05 0.52 9.73
C VAL A 79 -24.68 2.00 9.75
N ILE A 80 -25.57 2.84 10.25
CA ILE A 80 -25.45 4.30 10.13
C ILE A 80 -25.90 5.00 11.42
N ASP A 81 -25.17 6.04 11.82
CA ASP A 81 -25.61 6.99 12.83
C ASP A 81 -25.23 8.43 12.43
N ARG A 82 -25.41 9.40 13.33
CA ARG A 82 -25.06 10.81 13.08
C ARG A 82 -23.57 11.08 12.86
N GLU A 83 -22.69 10.21 13.34
CA GLU A 83 -21.24 10.41 13.33
C GLU A 83 -20.49 9.48 12.39
N LYS A 84 -21.00 8.27 12.14
CA LYS A 84 -20.30 7.26 11.34
C LYS A 84 -21.26 6.34 10.60
N ALA A 85 -20.71 5.73 9.56
CA ALA A 85 -21.33 4.66 8.82
C ALA A 85 -20.38 3.46 8.69
N ALA A 86 -20.91 2.27 8.50
CA ALA A 86 -20.13 1.10 8.14
C ALA A 86 -20.88 0.21 7.15
N ILE A 87 -20.14 -0.52 6.31
CA ILE A 87 -20.68 -1.40 5.28
C ILE A 87 -19.87 -2.71 5.21
N MET A 88 -20.55 -3.84 4.93
CA MET A 88 -19.95 -5.16 4.71
C MET A 88 -20.72 -6.00 3.70
N GLU A 89 -20.07 -7.05 3.18
CA GLU A 89 -20.74 -8.12 2.45
C GLU A 89 -21.55 -9.00 3.40
N THR A 90 -22.80 -9.26 3.06
CA THR A 90 -23.62 -10.26 3.76
C THR A 90 -22.95 -11.62 3.78
N ALA A 91 -22.28 -11.99 2.68
CA ALA A 91 -21.56 -13.27 2.53
C ALA A 91 -20.53 -13.50 3.64
N LYS A 92 -19.85 -12.44 4.11
CA LYS A 92 -18.81 -12.53 5.14
C LYS A 92 -19.39 -12.73 6.54
N ALA A 93 -20.64 -12.34 6.75
CA ALA A 93 -21.34 -12.59 8.01
C ALA A 93 -21.99 -13.98 8.05
N LEU A 94 -22.18 -14.68 6.92
CA LEU A 94 -22.89 -15.96 6.89
C LEU A 94 -22.41 -17.03 7.88
N PRO A 95 -21.10 -17.21 8.13
CA PRO A 95 -20.61 -18.25 9.06
C PRO A 95 -21.18 -18.14 10.48
N ILE A 96 -21.54 -16.94 10.93
CA ILE A 96 -22.10 -16.73 12.27
C ILE A 96 -23.41 -17.48 12.51
N PHE A 97 -24.18 -17.70 11.44
CA PHE A 97 -25.50 -18.32 11.55
C PHE A 97 -25.43 -19.84 11.69
N ASP A 98 -24.27 -20.42 11.37
CA ASP A 98 -24.03 -21.86 11.45
C ASP A 98 -23.42 -22.26 12.82
N ASP A 99 -22.99 -21.28 13.64
CA ASP A 99 -22.56 -21.50 15.02
C ASP A 99 -23.75 -21.80 15.95
N LYS A 100 -23.88 -23.08 16.32
CA LYS A 100 -24.93 -23.58 17.22
C LYS A 100 -24.70 -23.20 18.68
N SER A 101 -23.49 -22.80 19.07
CA SER A 101 -23.16 -22.37 20.43
C SER A 101 -23.57 -20.93 20.72
N LEU A 102 -23.86 -20.15 19.67
CA LEU A 102 -24.27 -18.76 19.79
C LEU A 102 -25.73 -18.63 20.19
N GLU A 103 -25.97 -18.12 21.40
CA GLU A 103 -27.30 -17.76 21.88
C GLU A 103 -27.74 -16.40 21.33
N TRP A 104 -28.69 -16.42 20.41
CA TRP A 104 -29.26 -15.21 19.80
C TRP A 104 -30.31 -14.56 20.70
N PRO A 105 -30.43 -13.21 20.68
CA PRO A 105 -31.44 -12.49 21.46
C PRO A 105 -32.87 -12.83 21.02
N LYS A 106 -33.87 -12.47 21.82
CA LYS A 106 -35.30 -12.71 21.50
C LYS A 106 -35.84 -11.79 20.38
N SER A 107 -35.21 -10.64 20.18
CA SER A 107 -35.54 -9.67 19.13
C SER A 107 -34.28 -8.90 18.74
N GLY A 108 -34.27 -8.29 17.54
CA GLY A 108 -33.14 -7.47 17.08
C GLY A 108 -32.83 -6.32 18.04
N SER A 109 -33.84 -5.62 18.52
CA SER A 109 -33.71 -4.55 19.52
C SER A 109 -33.14 -4.98 20.88
N LYS A 110 -33.08 -6.29 21.15
CA LYS A 110 -32.48 -6.87 22.37
C LYS A 110 -31.05 -7.41 22.13
N ALA A 111 -30.46 -7.14 20.97
CA ALA A 111 -29.04 -7.37 20.72
C ALA A 111 -28.24 -6.37 21.58
N ASP A 112 -27.89 -6.78 22.79
CA ASP A 112 -27.16 -5.96 23.75
C ASP A 112 -25.63 -6.04 23.51
N THR A 113 -24.88 -5.31 24.33
CA THR A 113 -23.41 -5.28 24.25
C THR A 113 -22.77 -6.64 24.51
N LYS A 114 -23.40 -7.51 25.31
CA LYS A 114 -22.91 -8.87 25.56
C LYS A 114 -23.03 -9.73 24.31
N PHE A 115 -24.17 -9.65 23.62
CA PHE A 115 -24.35 -10.33 22.34
C PHE A 115 -23.42 -9.76 21.27
N ALA A 116 -23.31 -8.42 21.17
CA ALA A 116 -22.38 -7.76 20.26
C ALA A 116 -20.92 -8.25 20.44
N ALA A 117 -20.48 -8.43 21.68
CA ALA A 117 -19.14 -8.96 21.98
C ALA A 117 -18.97 -10.42 21.53
N LYS A 118 -20.01 -11.27 21.63
CA LYS A 118 -19.96 -12.65 21.14
C LYS A 118 -19.85 -12.73 19.62
N ILE A 119 -20.46 -11.79 18.90
CA ILE A 119 -20.45 -11.79 17.43
C ILE A 119 -19.25 -11.05 16.82
N ALA A 120 -18.59 -10.18 17.60
CA ALA A 120 -17.44 -9.39 17.12
C ALA A 120 -16.36 -10.23 16.43
N PRO A 121 -15.93 -11.40 16.96
CA PRO A 121 -14.92 -12.23 16.30
C PRO A 121 -15.30 -12.67 14.88
N TYR A 122 -16.60 -12.75 14.57
CA TYR A 122 -17.10 -13.20 13.27
C TYR A 122 -17.12 -12.10 12.21
N ILE A 123 -17.31 -10.83 12.61
CA ILE A 123 -17.65 -9.77 11.65
C ILE A 123 -16.82 -8.49 11.80
N GLU A 124 -16.11 -8.28 12.92
CA GLU A 124 -15.36 -7.05 13.17
C GLU A 124 -14.25 -6.82 12.13
N ALA A 125 -13.73 -7.90 11.53
CA ALA A 125 -12.74 -7.84 10.44
C ALA A 125 -13.36 -7.69 9.03
N HIS A 126 -14.68 -7.55 8.92
CA HIS A 126 -15.40 -7.64 7.64
C HIS A 126 -16.22 -6.40 7.28
N PHE A 127 -16.29 -5.40 8.18
CA PHE A 127 -16.86 -4.09 7.87
C PHE A 127 -15.82 -2.99 8.03
N VAL A 128 -15.98 -1.92 7.24
CA VAL A 128 -15.16 -0.70 7.33
C VAL A 128 -15.99 0.41 7.97
N VAL A 129 -15.43 1.12 8.93
CA VAL A 129 -16.07 2.26 9.60
C VAL A 129 -15.60 3.57 8.99
N TYR A 130 -16.53 4.41 8.59
CA TYR A 130 -16.33 5.73 8.00
C TYR A 130 -16.86 6.79 8.97
N PRO A 131 -15.99 7.56 9.64
CA PRO A 131 -16.41 8.78 10.32
C PRO A 131 -16.97 9.75 9.29
N ILE A 132 -18.23 10.18 9.39
CA ILE A 132 -18.87 11.03 8.37
C ILE A 132 -18.20 12.40 8.31
N LYS A 133 -17.73 12.91 9.46
CA LYS A 133 -17.07 14.22 9.54
C LYS A 133 -15.88 14.35 8.58
N GLU A 134 -15.01 13.34 8.53
CA GLU A 134 -13.85 13.34 7.63
C GLU A 134 -14.05 12.47 6.38
N GLY A 135 -14.97 11.51 6.43
CA GLY A 135 -15.08 10.39 5.48
C GLY A 135 -16.38 10.33 4.70
N GLU A 136 -17.23 11.37 4.72
CA GLU A 136 -18.50 11.40 3.97
C GLU A 136 -18.35 10.99 2.51
N LYS A 137 -17.45 11.65 1.76
CA LYS A 137 -17.26 11.38 0.33
C LYS A 137 -16.83 9.94 0.08
N LEU A 138 -15.88 9.45 0.88
CA LEU A 138 -15.38 8.08 0.81
C LEU A 138 -16.48 7.05 1.09
N PHE A 139 -17.35 7.32 2.06
CA PHE A 139 -18.49 6.46 2.35
C PHE A 139 -19.49 6.42 1.20
N ILE A 140 -19.88 7.58 0.65
CA ILE A 140 -20.83 7.66 -0.46
C ILE A 140 -20.28 6.97 -1.72
N GLU A 141 -18.98 7.13 -2.01
CA GLU A 141 -18.30 6.46 -3.11
C GLU A 141 -18.24 4.95 -2.89
N ALA A 142 -17.82 4.50 -1.70
CA ALA A 142 -17.78 3.09 -1.34
C ALA A 142 -19.17 2.44 -1.45
N PHE A 143 -20.21 3.14 -1.00
CA PHE A 143 -21.60 2.71 -1.15
C PHE A 143 -21.99 2.56 -2.62
N LYS A 144 -21.82 3.61 -3.44
CA LYS A 144 -22.21 3.58 -4.87
C LYS A 144 -21.50 2.47 -5.63
N GLN A 145 -20.22 2.27 -5.35
CA GLN A 145 -19.43 1.20 -5.96
C GLN A 145 -19.87 -0.19 -5.45
N ALA A 146 -20.21 -0.32 -4.17
CA ALA A 146 -20.69 -1.58 -3.62
C ALA A 146 -22.02 -2.00 -4.26
N ILE A 147 -22.93 -1.06 -4.46
CA ILE A 147 -24.21 -1.29 -5.16
C ILE A 147 -24.00 -1.66 -6.63
N GLN A 148 -23.04 -1.02 -7.33
CA GLN A 148 -22.74 -1.35 -8.74
C GLN A 148 -22.08 -2.72 -8.91
N ASN A 149 -21.26 -3.16 -7.95
CA ASN A 149 -20.43 -4.37 -8.07
C ASN A 149 -20.89 -5.55 -7.20
N GLY A 150 -21.86 -5.35 -6.30
CA GLY A 150 -22.35 -6.36 -5.35
C GLY A 150 -21.40 -6.72 -4.20
N ARG A 151 -20.32 -5.94 -3.95
CA ARG A 151 -19.30 -6.16 -2.90
C ARG A 151 -18.69 -4.81 -2.44
N PRO A 152 -18.42 -4.58 -1.13
CA PRO A 152 -17.69 -3.42 -0.64
C PRO A 152 -16.25 -3.46 -1.14
N ILE A 153 -15.77 -2.32 -1.65
CA ILE A 153 -14.44 -2.18 -2.22
C ILE A 153 -13.48 -1.67 -1.14
N ARG A 154 -12.38 -2.39 -0.97
CA ARG A 154 -11.23 -1.95 -0.16
C ARG A 154 -10.53 -0.77 -0.83
N THR A 155 -10.05 0.20 -0.06
CA THR A 155 -9.37 1.40 -0.56
C THR A 155 -8.11 1.04 -1.37
N PRO A 156 -8.00 1.46 -2.64
CA PRO A 156 -6.78 1.27 -3.42
C PRO A 156 -5.58 1.99 -2.79
N ILE A 157 -4.41 1.35 -2.83
CA ILE A 157 -3.15 2.00 -2.46
C ILE A 157 -2.60 2.70 -3.70
N THR A 158 -2.42 4.01 -3.61
CA THR A 158 -2.00 4.88 -4.71
C THR A 158 -0.84 5.77 -4.23
N PRO A 159 -0.13 6.43 -5.14
CA PRO A 159 0.97 7.30 -4.74
C PRO A 159 0.54 8.46 -3.84
N ASP A 160 -0.69 8.93 -4.00
CA ASP A 160 -1.26 10.04 -3.23
C ASP A 160 -1.49 9.68 -1.76
N ASN A 161 -1.77 8.41 -1.47
CA ASN A 161 -2.07 7.95 -0.12
C ASN A 161 -0.95 7.11 0.52
N LEU A 162 0.11 6.78 -0.23
CA LEU A 162 1.18 5.86 0.17
C LEU A 162 1.75 6.16 1.57
N ARG A 163 2.04 7.43 1.88
CA ARG A 163 2.59 7.82 3.18
C ARG A 163 1.63 7.52 4.33
N GLN A 164 0.36 7.89 4.16
CA GLN A 164 -0.66 7.67 5.20
C GLN A 164 -0.93 6.17 5.39
N VAL A 165 -0.94 5.39 4.31
CA VAL A 165 -1.10 3.94 4.36
C VAL A 165 0.07 3.29 5.09
N PHE A 166 1.29 3.72 4.79
CA PHE A 166 2.50 3.27 5.47
C PHE A 166 2.48 3.57 6.97
N ASP A 167 2.16 4.81 7.37
CA ASP A 167 2.12 5.19 8.79
C ASP A 167 1.09 4.31 9.56
N LYS A 168 -0.07 4.03 8.96
CA LYS A 168 -1.09 3.12 9.53
C LYS A 168 -0.66 1.65 9.55
N TRP A 169 0.13 1.22 8.57
CA TRP A 169 0.69 -0.13 8.52
C TRP A 169 1.72 -0.32 9.63
N VAL A 170 2.61 0.66 9.85
CA VAL A 170 3.59 0.63 10.95
C VAL A 170 2.88 0.54 12.30
N GLU A 171 1.84 1.35 12.52
CA GLU A 171 1.08 1.34 13.78
C GLU A 171 0.40 0.00 14.07
N ARG A 172 -0.12 -0.69 13.04
CA ARG A 172 -0.98 -1.88 13.19
C ARG A 172 -0.28 -3.21 12.96
N ILE A 173 0.85 -3.20 12.26
CA ILE A 173 1.57 -4.38 11.78
C ILE A 173 3.04 -4.25 12.11
N GLY A 174 3.70 -3.16 11.67
CA GLY A 174 5.16 -2.99 11.86
C GLY A 174 5.59 -3.12 13.32
N ARG A 175 4.87 -2.46 14.25
CA ARG A 175 5.14 -2.52 15.70
C ARG A 175 4.83 -3.87 16.36
N GLU A 176 4.14 -4.77 15.67
CA GLU A 176 3.87 -6.13 16.15
C GLU A 176 5.00 -7.11 15.76
N LEU A 177 5.97 -6.67 14.95
CA LEU A 177 7.12 -7.47 14.54
C LEU A 177 8.28 -7.26 15.53
N ASP A 178 8.55 -8.27 16.35
CA ASP A 178 9.65 -8.21 17.31
C ASP A 178 11.02 -8.31 16.60
N GLY A 179 11.99 -7.53 17.06
CA GLY A 179 13.36 -7.55 16.54
C GLY A 179 13.59 -6.93 15.16
N VAL A 180 12.63 -6.18 14.62
CA VAL A 180 12.78 -5.42 13.35
C VAL A 180 13.16 -3.97 13.64
N ALA A 181 14.19 -3.45 12.95
CA ALA A 181 14.55 -2.04 13.02
C ALA A 181 13.54 -1.16 12.26
N GLU A 182 13.25 0.05 12.77
CA GLU A 182 12.29 0.94 12.11
C GLU A 182 12.71 1.32 10.67
N SER A 183 14.02 1.31 10.39
CA SER A 183 14.61 1.48 9.06
C SER A 183 14.09 0.49 8.03
N ASP A 184 13.73 -0.71 8.48
CA ASP A 184 13.42 -1.84 7.61
C ASP A 184 11.91 -2.00 7.37
N TYR A 185 11.07 -1.25 8.09
CA TYR A 185 9.62 -1.29 7.93
C TYR A 185 9.18 -0.97 6.51
N ALA A 186 9.87 -0.07 5.81
CA ALA A 186 9.55 0.24 4.42
C ALA A 186 9.69 -1.01 3.54
N LEU A 187 10.75 -1.80 3.71
CA LEU A 187 10.99 -3.03 2.95
C LEU A 187 9.88 -4.05 3.19
N LEU A 188 9.53 -4.28 4.45
CA LEU A 188 8.48 -5.21 4.87
C LEU A 188 7.10 -4.77 4.40
N PHE A 189 6.80 -3.47 4.47
CA PHE A 189 5.58 -2.89 3.96
C PHE A 189 5.41 -3.15 2.45
N PHE A 190 6.46 -2.92 1.65
CA PHE A 190 6.38 -3.20 0.21
C PHE A 190 6.22 -4.69 -0.08
N ALA A 191 6.83 -5.57 0.71
CA ALA A 191 6.61 -7.00 0.59
C ALA A 191 5.14 -7.39 0.87
N ASP A 192 4.50 -6.74 1.85
CA ASP A 192 3.10 -7.00 2.21
C ASP A 192 2.12 -6.46 1.16
N ILE A 193 2.28 -5.20 0.73
CA ILE A 193 1.37 -4.59 -0.23
C ILE A 193 1.53 -5.20 -1.62
N MET A 194 2.72 -5.68 -1.98
CA MET A 194 2.95 -6.35 -3.27
C MET A 194 2.62 -7.85 -3.23
N HIS A 195 1.70 -8.25 -2.37
CA HIS A 195 1.23 -9.63 -2.25
C HIS A 195 -0.32 -9.66 -2.27
N ASP A 196 -0.94 -10.61 -2.96
CA ASP A 196 -2.42 -10.71 -3.04
C ASP A 196 -3.04 -11.54 -1.90
N GLY A 197 -2.19 -12.10 -1.03
CA GLY A 197 -2.54 -13.05 0.04
C GLY A 197 -2.29 -14.52 -0.33
N LYS A 198 -1.93 -14.80 -1.58
CA LYS A 198 -1.53 -16.13 -2.07
C LYS A 198 -0.21 -16.10 -2.83
N LYS A 199 0.02 -15.07 -3.64
CA LYS A 199 1.19 -14.90 -4.49
C LYS A 199 1.70 -13.47 -4.43
N ALA A 200 3.01 -13.33 -4.58
CA ALA A 200 3.66 -12.05 -4.79
C ALA A 200 3.28 -11.49 -6.17
N ALA A 201 2.95 -10.21 -6.21
CA ALA A 201 2.65 -9.44 -7.41
C ALA A 201 3.91 -8.85 -8.07
N MET A 202 5.04 -8.89 -7.35
CA MET A 202 6.37 -8.49 -7.82
C MET A 202 7.42 -9.46 -7.32
N GLU A 203 8.45 -9.66 -8.14
CA GLU A 203 9.61 -10.49 -7.83
C GLU A 203 10.81 -9.62 -7.44
N ASN A 204 11.83 -10.23 -6.82
CA ASN A 204 13.09 -9.58 -6.42
C ASN A 204 12.92 -8.40 -5.46
N LEU A 205 11.91 -8.46 -4.59
CA LEU A 205 11.81 -7.52 -3.47
C LEU A 205 12.82 -7.93 -2.37
N PRO A 206 13.46 -6.96 -1.67
CA PRO A 206 14.40 -7.23 -0.58
C PRO A 206 13.78 -8.03 0.58
N ALA A 207 12.50 -7.81 0.82
CA ALA A 207 11.68 -8.56 1.77
C ALA A 207 10.61 -9.35 1.04
N ARG A 208 10.13 -10.42 1.69
CA ARG A 208 9.05 -11.28 1.18
C ARG A 208 8.00 -11.52 2.25
N LEU A 209 6.73 -11.51 1.84
CA LEU A 209 5.65 -12.07 2.63
C LEU A 209 5.51 -13.57 2.31
N LEU A 210 5.57 -14.40 3.35
CA LEU A 210 5.31 -15.83 3.34
C LEU A 210 4.04 -16.12 4.15
N HIS A 211 3.53 -17.34 4.06
CA HIS A 211 2.41 -17.80 4.88
C HIS A 211 2.72 -19.19 5.46
N ASP A 212 2.50 -19.36 6.76
CA ASP A 212 2.38 -20.68 7.41
C ASP A 212 0.90 -20.95 7.71
N GLY A 213 0.27 -21.74 6.85
CA GLY A 213 -1.18 -21.83 6.77
C GLY A 213 -1.80 -20.47 6.43
N GLU A 214 -2.64 -19.95 7.33
CA GLU A 214 -3.28 -18.62 7.19
C GLU A 214 -2.46 -17.49 7.85
N LYS A 215 -1.35 -17.82 8.53
CA LYS A 215 -0.57 -16.84 9.29
C LYS A 215 0.48 -16.16 8.40
N PRO A 216 0.55 -14.81 8.37
CA PRO A 216 1.58 -14.09 7.64
C PRO A 216 2.94 -14.19 8.35
N LEU A 217 3.99 -14.42 7.58
CA LEU A 217 5.38 -14.44 8.02
C LEU A 217 6.22 -13.52 7.15
N PHE A 218 7.01 -12.64 7.75
CA PHE A 218 7.85 -11.70 7.02
C PHE A 218 9.28 -12.22 6.93
N LEU A 219 9.82 -12.38 5.72
CA LEU A 219 11.20 -12.77 5.50
C LEU A 219 12.00 -11.55 5.03
N LEU A 220 13.03 -11.19 5.78
CA LEU A 220 13.98 -10.12 5.44
C LEU A 220 15.40 -10.61 5.75
N ASN A 221 16.31 -10.46 4.79
CA ASN A 221 17.72 -10.87 4.95
C ASN A 221 17.93 -12.30 5.46
N GLY A 222 17.04 -13.23 5.08
CA GLY A 222 17.09 -14.62 5.52
C GLY A 222 16.54 -14.89 6.93
N VAL A 223 16.07 -13.86 7.64
CA VAL A 223 15.44 -13.95 8.95
C VAL A 223 13.92 -13.83 8.82
N THR A 224 13.19 -14.71 9.50
CA THR A 224 11.73 -14.70 9.55
C THR A 224 11.23 -13.98 10.79
N TYR A 225 10.25 -13.09 10.59
CA TYR A 225 9.60 -12.30 11.62
C TYR A 225 8.11 -12.63 11.68
N GLU A 226 7.63 -12.85 12.90
CA GLU A 226 6.25 -13.19 13.22
C GLU A 226 5.54 -12.01 13.87
N LEU A 227 4.23 -11.89 13.63
CA LEU A 227 3.40 -10.91 14.33
C LEU A 227 3.07 -11.40 15.73
N ALA A 228 3.29 -10.55 16.74
CA ALA A 228 2.79 -10.79 18.09
C ALA A 228 1.24 -10.84 18.14
N SER A 229 0.56 -10.11 17.25
CA SER A 229 -0.91 -10.10 17.11
C SER A 229 -1.38 -9.97 15.65
N GLU A 230 -2.25 -10.89 15.23
CA GLU A 230 -2.86 -10.87 13.89
C GLU A 230 -4.08 -9.94 13.77
N ARG A 231 -4.53 -9.33 14.87
CA ARG A 231 -5.74 -8.48 14.86
C ARG A 231 -5.52 -7.23 14.02
N GLY A 232 -4.41 -6.52 14.24
CA GLY A 232 -4.06 -5.32 13.49
C GLY A 232 -3.88 -5.61 12.00
N TYR A 233 -3.25 -6.74 11.68
CA TYR A 233 -3.07 -7.23 10.31
C TYR A 233 -4.39 -7.43 9.56
N ARG A 234 -5.34 -8.17 10.17
CA ARG A 234 -6.66 -8.41 9.57
C ARG A 234 -7.45 -7.13 9.37
N GLN A 235 -7.43 -6.22 10.33
CA GLN A 235 -8.12 -4.93 10.23
C GLN A 235 -7.53 -4.04 9.15
N PHE A 236 -6.20 -3.98 9.04
CA PHE A 236 -5.52 -3.21 8.01
C PHE A 236 -5.93 -3.71 6.61
N TRP A 237 -5.89 -5.04 6.41
CA TRP A 237 -6.24 -5.63 5.13
C TRP A 237 -7.73 -5.71 4.83
N ALA A 238 -8.59 -5.45 5.81
CA ALA A 238 -10.02 -5.20 5.56
C ALA A 238 -10.27 -3.83 4.92
N ILE A 239 -9.38 -2.85 5.17
CA ILE A 239 -9.50 -1.47 4.68
C ILE A 239 -8.86 -1.32 3.29
N TYR A 240 -7.67 -1.89 3.07
CA TYR A 240 -6.87 -1.61 1.87
C TYR A 240 -6.90 -2.74 0.85
N HIS A 241 -6.99 -2.38 -0.43
CA HIS A 241 -6.87 -3.32 -1.53
C HIS A 241 -5.39 -3.66 -1.75
N ARG A 242 -5.11 -4.96 -1.90
CA ARG A 242 -3.80 -5.48 -2.28
C ARG A 242 -3.92 -6.54 -3.37
N PRO A 243 -2.94 -6.61 -4.28
CA PRO A 243 -1.85 -5.66 -4.45
C PRO A 243 -2.33 -4.34 -5.05
N PRO A 244 -1.53 -3.24 -4.98
CA PRO A 244 -1.81 -2.04 -5.76
C PRO A 244 -2.03 -2.36 -7.25
N GLU A 245 -2.78 -1.51 -7.94
CA GLU A 245 -2.99 -1.63 -9.39
C GLU A 245 -1.66 -1.71 -10.13
N ALA A 246 -1.60 -2.54 -11.18
CA ALA A 246 -0.35 -2.85 -11.88
C ALA A 246 0.39 -1.60 -12.38
N GLU A 247 -0.35 -0.58 -12.82
CA GLU A 247 0.19 0.70 -13.28
C GLU A 247 0.91 1.51 -12.19
N HIS A 248 0.54 1.34 -10.92
CA HIS A 248 1.11 2.08 -9.81
C HIS A 248 2.33 1.40 -9.19
N ARG A 249 2.49 0.08 -9.34
CA ARG A 249 3.44 -0.72 -8.54
C ARG A 249 4.90 -0.24 -8.63
N ALA A 250 5.38 -0.01 -9.85
CA ALA A 250 6.76 0.44 -10.07
C ALA A 250 6.99 1.83 -9.46
N TYR A 251 6.07 2.76 -9.70
CA TYR A 251 6.15 4.11 -9.17
C TYR A 251 6.04 4.17 -7.63
N LEU A 252 5.26 3.28 -7.01
CA LEU A 252 5.20 3.17 -5.56
C LEU A 252 6.55 2.71 -4.98
N LEU A 253 7.21 1.72 -5.60
CA LEU A 253 8.53 1.25 -5.17
C LEU A 253 9.60 2.34 -5.28
N GLU A 254 9.59 3.14 -6.34
CA GLU A 254 10.50 4.28 -6.51
C GLU A 254 10.38 5.31 -5.38
N ARG A 255 9.22 5.35 -4.69
CA ARG A 255 8.96 6.24 -3.55
C ARG A 255 9.31 5.61 -2.20
N ARG A 256 9.93 4.43 -2.15
CA ARG A 256 10.29 3.74 -0.91
C ARG A 256 11.02 4.65 0.07
N ASP A 257 12.01 5.38 -0.42
CA ASP A 257 12.86 6.23 0.44
C ASP A 257 12.10 7.37 1.10
N SER A 258 10.97 7.82 0.51
CA SER A 258 10.11 8.82 1.13
C SER A 258 9.43 8.35 2.43
N LEU A 259 9.47 7.04 2.70
CA LEU A 259 8.87 6.41 3.87
C LEU A 259 9.85 6.25 5.03
N LEU A 260 11.18 6.34 4.78
CA LEU A 260 12.21 6.21 5.81
C LEU A 260 12.10 7.32 6.89
N PRO A 261 12.58 7.09 8.13
CA PRO A 261 12.76 8.14 9.14
C PRO A 261 13.60 9.31 8.60
N VAL A 262 13.40 10.53 9.14
CA VAL A 262 14.07 11.74 8.62
C VAL A 262 15.59 11.67 8.82
N ASP A 263 16.03 11.21 9.98
CA ASP A 263 17.46 11.09 10.31
C ASP A 263 18.15 10.08 9.41
N GLU A 264 17.50 8.95 9.12
CA GLU A 264 17.99 7.95 8.17
C GLU A 264 17.98 8.43 6.73
N ARG A 265 16.94 9.16 6.29
CA ARG A 265 16.93 9.77 4.95
C ARG A 265 18.10 10.73 4.77
N SER A 266 18.42 11.48 5.82
CA SER A 266 19.51 12.45 5.82
C SER A 266 20.86 11.72 5.82
N PHE A 267 21.02 10.68 6.64
CA PHE A 267 22.23 9.87 6.70
C PHE A 267 22.49 9.08 5.41
N LYS A 268 21.45 8.44 4.85
CA LYS A 268 21.54 7.69 3.59
C LYS A 268 21.56 8.58 2.35
N GLY A 269 21.26 9.86 2.50
CA GLY A 269 21.18 10.76 1.35
C GLY A 269 20.05 10.45 0.38
N ALA A 270 18.99 9.79 0.87
CA ALA A 270 17.94 9.19 0.07
C ALA A 270 16.92 10.24 -0.42
N PHE A 271 17.39 11.13 -1.30
CA PHE A 271 16.60 12.22 -1.88
C PHE A 271 16.14 11.85 -3.30
N TYR A 272 14.83 11.90 -3.51
CA TYR A 272 14.24 11.69 -4.82
C TYR A 272 14.60 12.85 -5.77
N THR A 273 15.33 12.57 -6.86
CA THR A 273 15.64 13.55 -7.91
C THR A 273 14.37 13.88 -8.72
N PRO A 274 13.82 15.10 -8.63
CA PRO A 274 12.58 15.44 -9.34
C PRO A 274 12.77 15.43 -10.87
N LEU A 275 11.75 15.00 -11.61
CA LEU A 275 11.84 14.85 -13.08
C LEU A 275 12.26 16.15 -13.80
N HIS A 276 11.82 17.32 -13.34
CA HIS A 276 12.23 18.60 -13.95
C HIS A 276 13.73 18.90 -13.78
N ILE A 277 14.38 18.35 -12.75
CA ILE A 277 15.84 18.42 -12.57
C ILE A 277 16.54 17.47 -13.53
N VAL A 278 15.99 16.25 -13.69
CA VAL A 278 16.47 15.27 -14.69
C VAL A 278 16.42 15.88 -16.10
N ASP A 279 15.34 16.59 -16.42
CA ASP A 279 15.16 17.27 -17.71
C ASP A 279 16.25 18.29 -17.97
N LYS A 280 16.57 19.11 -16.95
CA LYS A 280 17.64 20.09 -17.04
C LYS A 280 19.01 19.45 -17.16
N ALA A 281 19.29 18.38 -16.44
CA ALA A 281 20.55 17.65 -16.56
C ALA A 281 20.74 17.11 -17.99
N TYR A 282 19.72 16.47 -18.56
CA TYR A 282 19.79 15.93 -19.92
C TYR A 282 19.81 17.01 -21.01
N GLU A 283 19.13 18.13 -20.79
CA GLU A 283 19.23 19.32 -21.65
C GLU A 283 20.69 19.79 -21.73
N TRP A 284 21.35 19.95 -20.58
CA TRP A 284 22.74 20.38 -20.51
C TRP A 284 23.71 19.36 -21.11
N LEU A 285 23.53 18.07 -20.83
CA LEU A 285 24.34 17.01 -21.46
C LEU A 285 24.24 17.06 -23.00
N ASN A 286 23.03 17.28 -23.54
CA ASN A 286 22.83 17.43 -24.98
C ASN A 286 23.47 18.70 -25.55
N MET A 287 23.43 19.82 -24.82
CA MET A 287 24.09 21.07 -25.22
C MET A 287 25.62 20.93 -25.23
N THR A 288 26.19 20.29 -24.22
CA THR A 288 27.65 20.17 -24.05
C THR A 288 28.27 19.07 -24.90
N LEU A 289 27.63 17.90 -24.97
CA LEU A 289 28.20 16.70 -25.61
C LEU A 289 27.58 16.41 -26.99
N GLY A 290 26.53 17.15 -27.37
CA GLY A 290 25.82 17.01 -28.64
C GLY A 290 24.75 15.91 -28.64
N ARG A 291 23.82 15.98 -29.60
CA ARG A 291 22.60 15.14 -29.65
C ARG A 291 22.80 13.61 -29.66
N ASN A 292 24.00 13.12 -29.95
CA ASN A 292 24.29 11.68 -30.07
C ASN A 292 25.26 11.16 -29.00
N TRP A 293 25.48 11.93 -27.92
CA TRP A 293 26.48 11.59 -26.91
C TRP A 293 26.26 10.19 -26.30
N GLN A 294 25.01 9.76 -26.05
CA GLN A 294 24.71 8.45 -25.45
C GLN A 294 25.19 7.23 -26.27
N LYS A 295 25.55 7.41 -27.55
CA LYS A 295 26.17 6.37 -28.38
C LYS A 295 27.67 6.25 -28.14
N ASN A 296 28.32 7.38 -27.86
CA ASN A 296 29.77 7.54 -27.83
C ASN A 296 30.36 7.43 -26.42
N TYR A 297 29.51 7.55 -25.40
CA TYR A 297 29.90 7.47 -24.00
C TYR A 297 29.33 6.21 -23.35
N LEU A 298 30.11 5.63 -22.45
CA LEU A 298 29.60 4.86 -21.33
C LEU A 298 29.28 5.86 -20.22
N VAL A 299 28.23 5.61 -19.45
CA VAL A 299 27.84 6.47 -18.33
C VAL A 299 27.95 5.66 -17.06
N TRP A 300 28.55 6.26 -16.04
CA TRP A 300 28.58 5.69 -14.71
C TRP A 300 27.97 6.69 -13.72
N ASP A 301 26.85 6.31 -13.12
CA ASP A 301 26.36 6.95 -11.91
C ASP A 301 26.83 6.14 -10.70
N MET A 302 27.62 6.81 -9.86
CA MET A 302 28.26 6.21 -8.70
C MET A 302 27.35 6.16 -7.47
N CYS A 303 26.24 6.91 -7.45
CA CYS A 303 25.30 6.98 -6.34
C CYS A 303 23.85 7.10 -6.85
N CYS A 304 23.46 6.19 -7.74
CA CYS A 304 22.21 6.27 -8.48
C CYS A 304 20.94 6.12 -7.64
N GLY A 305 21.05 5.63 -6.39
CA GLY A 305 19.91 5.21 -5.58
C GLY A 305 19.05 4.22 -6.37
N VAL A 306 17.77 4.57 -6.58
CA VAL A 306 16.84 3.78 -7.40
C VAL A 306 16.80 4.17 -8.89
N GLY A 307 17.76 4.97 -9.36
CA GLY A 307 17.97 5.26 -10.79
C GLY A 307 17.14 6.40 -11.38
N ASN A 308 16.68 7.34 -10.54
CA ASN A 308 15.81 8.44 -10.97
C ASN A 308 16.47 9.39 -11.97
N LEU A 309 17.79 9.59 -11.89
CA LEU A 309 18.52 10.47 -12.80
C LEU A 309 18.59 9.88 -14.22
N GLU A 310 18.59 8.55 -14.34
CA GLU A 310 18.80 7.82 -15.59
C GLU A 310 17.50 7.49 -16.34
N VAL A 311 16.32 7.81 -15.78
CA VAL A 311 15.01 7.43 -16.38
C VAL A 311 14.80 7.96 -17.81
N LYS A 312 15.51 9.02 -18.20
CA LYS A 312 15.51 9.58 -19.58
C LYS A 312 16.63 9.06 -20.47
N HIS A 313 17.47 8.16 -19.98
CA HIS A 313 18.52 7.56 -20.77
C HIS A 313 17.93 6.63 -21.84
N SER A 314 18.35 6.79 -23.09
CA SER A 314 17.81 5.99 -24.20
C SER A 314 18.58 4.69 -24.43
N ASN A 315 19.84 4.61 -24.00
CA ASN A 315 20.71 3.46 -24.23
C ASN A 315 21.19 2.83 -22.92
N HIS A 316 20.30 2.10 -22.24
CA HIS A 316 20.59 1.48 -20.94
C HIS A 316 21.81 0.55 -20.95
N ARG A 317 22.16 -0.07 -22.09
CA ARG A 317 23.35 -0.95 -22.21
C ARG A 317 24.68 -0.22 -22.01
N ASN A 318 24.68 1.10 -22.11
CA ASN A 318 25.85 1.94 -21.85
C ASN A 318 25.88 2.45 -20.39
N LEU A 319 24.90 2.11 -19.55
CA LEU A 319 24.81 2.56 -18.17
C LEU A 319 25.46 1.57 -17.20
N PHE A 320 26.29 2.11 -16.33
CA PHE A 320 26.75 1.52 -15.09
C PHE A 320 26.12 2.31 -13.95
N MET A 321 25.43 1.64 -13.04
CA MET A 321 24.65 2.27 -11.98
C MET A 321 25.03 1.60 -10.66
N SER A 322 25.60 2.38 -9.74
CA SER A 322 25.95 1.87 -8.42
C SER A 322 25.38 2.69 -7.29
N THR A 323 25.22 2.03 -6.14
CA THR A 323 24.68 2.60 -4.91
C THR A 323 25.22 1.81 -3.72
N LEU A 324 25.18 2.44 -2.54
CA LEU A 324 25.67 1.87 -1.29
C LEU A 324 24.76 0.73 -0.78
N ASP A 325 23.44 0.88 -0.95
CA ASP A 325 22.44 -0.03 -0.37
C ASP A 325 22.04 -1.12 -1.39
N ALA A 326 22.23 -2.39 -1.03
CA ALA A 326 21.83 -3.50 -1.89
C ALA A 326 20.32 -3.50 -2.17
N ALA A 327 19.50 -3.00 -1.23
CA ALA A 327 18.06 -2.91 -1.41
C ALA A 327 17.65 -1.99 -2.57
N ASP A 328 18.47 -0.99 -2.92
CA ASP A 328 18.23 -0.12 -4.08
C ASP A 328 18.37 -0.89 -5.39
N ILE A 329 19.37 -1.78 -5.46
CA ILE A 329 19.59 -2.65 -6.63
C ILE A 329 18.38 -3.55 -6.84
N ASP A 330 17.90 -4.17 -5.77
CA ASP A 330 16.69 -4.99 -5.77
C ASP A 330 15.45 -4.19 -6.19
N VAL A 331 15.28 -2.96 -5.67
CA VAL A 331 14.20 -2.07 -6.10
C VAL A 331 14.27 -1.77 -7.60
N MET A 332 15.45 -1.43 -8.13
CA MET A 332 15.63 -1.21 -9.58
C MET A 332 15.36 -2.46 -10.40
N LEU A 333 15.72 -3.64 -9.90
CA LEU A 333 15.42 -4.93 -10.55
C LEU A 333 13.91 -5.18 -10.59
N ALA A 334 13.21 -4.93 -9.48
CA ALA A 334 11.78 -5.09 -9.34
C ALA A 334 10.99 -4.10 -10.20
N SER A 335 11.32 -2.80 -10.15
CA SER A 335 10.66 -1.74 -10.93
C SER A 335 11.01 -1.77 -12.43
N ARG A 336 12.03 -2.54 -12.80
CA ARG A 336 12.64 -2.56 -14.15
C ARG A 336 13.23 -1.20 -14.56
N THR A 337 13.57 -0.35 -13.59
CA THR A 337 14.29 0.91 -13.86
C THR A 337 15.60 0.59 -14.54
N CYS A 338 15.83 1.24 -15.70
CA CYS A 338 17.04 1.07 -16.49
C CYS A 338 17.37 -0.40 -16.80
N ALA A 339 16.39 -1.19 -17.24
CA ALA A 339 16.43 -2.66 -17.27
C ALA A 339 17.66 -3.34 -17.92
N ALA A 340 18.36 -2.68 -18.86
CA ALA A 340 19.56 -3.22 -19.51
C ALA A 340 20.88 -2.61 -19.01
N ALA A 341 20.84 -1.84 -17.91
CA ALA A 341 22.01 -1.29 -17.25
C ALA A 341 22.71 -2.33 -16.37
N THR A 342 24.03 -2.19 -16.26
CA THR A 342 24.84 -2.94 -15.29
C THR A 342 24.68 -2.26 -13.92
N ARG A 343 23.95 -2.93 -13.03
CA ARG A 343 23.60 -2.44 -11.68
C ARG A 343 24.35 -3.24 -10.62
N PHE A 344 25.00 -2.58 -9.67
CA PHE A 344 25.85 -3.25 -8.68
C PHE A 344 26.00 -2.41 -7.39
N GLN A 345 26.07 -3.09 -6.24
CA GLN A 345 26.38 -2.43 -4.97
C GLN A 345 27.85 -2.01 -4.95
N TYR A 346 28.14 -0.73 -4.69
CA TYR A 346 29.50 -0.21 -4.65
C TYR A 346 29.57 1.09 -3.85
N ASP A 347 30.50 1.12 -2.90
CA ASP A 347 30.90 2.31 -2.16
C ASP A 347 32.06 2.99 -2.90
N TYR A 348 31.74 4.05 -3.65
CA TYR A 348 32.73 4.74 -4.47
C TYR A 348 33.83 5.47 -3.66
N LEU A 349 33.70 5.56 -2.33
CA LEU A 349 34.70 6.11 -1.45
C LEU A 349 35.61 5.03 -0.83
N ASN A 350 35.12 3.80 -0.67
CA ASN A 350 35.79 2.80 0.18
C ASN A 350 36.07 1.45 -0.47
N ASP A 351 35.39 1.06 -1.56
CA ASP A 351 35.46 -0.31 -2.06
C ASP A 351 36.72 -0.61 -2.89
N ASP A 352 36.98 0.13 -3.97
CA ASP A 352 38.18 -0.06 -4.82
C ASP A 352 39.00 1.22 -4.93
N VAL A 353 38.99 2.07 -3.89
CA VAL A 353 39.67 3.37 -3.90
C VAL A 353 40.66 3.44 -2.74
N ASP A 354 41.94 3.69 -3.05
CA ASP A 354 42.98 3.85 -2.04
C ASP A 354 42.95 5.24 -1.37
N ALA A 355 43.78 5.43 -0.34
CA ALA A 355 43.86 6.70 0.39
C ALA A 355 44.30 7.90 -0.48
N LEU A 356 44.79 7.67 -1.70
CA LEU A 356 45.18 8.70 -2.67
C LEU A 356 44.11 8.91 -3.75
N GLY A 357 42.95 8.26 -3.65
CA GLY A 357 41.88 8.34 -4.63
C GLY A 357 42.12 7.54 -5.90
N GLN A 358 43.09 6.62 -5.90
CA GLN A 358 43.37 5.76 -7.05
C GLN A 358 42.59 4.46 -6.98
N ILE A 359 42.24 3.93 -8.15
CA ILE A 359 41.53 2.65 -8.21
C ILE A 359 42.50 1.51 -7.89
N ASP A 360 42.25 0.80 -6.78
CA ASP A 360 42.95 -0.41 -6.37
C ASP A 360 41.96 -1.58 -6.22
N TYR A 361 41.96 -2.45 -7.23
CA TYR A 361 41.09 -3.62 -7.25
C TYR A 361 41.51 -4.73 -6.27
N SER A 362 42.62 -4.59 -5.56
CA SER A 362 43.02 -5.55 -4.52
C SER A 362 42.26 -5.36 -3.20
N LEU A 363 41.54 -4.24 -3.06
CA LEU A 363 40.77 -3.89 -1.86
C LEU A 363 39.47 -4.72 -1.75
N SER A 364 38.47 -4.45 -2.60
CA SER A 364 37.19 -5.19 -2.59
C SER A 364 36.92 -5.96 -3.88
N ASN A 365 37.51 -5.52 -5.00
CA ASN A 365 37.30 -6.05 -6.34
C ASN A 365 35.82 -6.05 -6.80
N LYS A 366 35.02 -5.08 -6.32
CA LYS A 366 33.57 -5.02 -6.59
C LYS A 366 33.23 -4.36 -7.92
N LEU A 367 34.12 -3.56 -8.51
CA LEU A 367 33.87 -2.94 -9.80
C LEU A 367 33.66 -3.99 -10.92
N PRO A 368 32.55 -3.94 -11.69
CA PRO A 368 32.28 -4.93 -12.74
C PRO A 368 33.39 -5.02 -13.77
N LEU A 369 33.71 -6.25 -14.20
CA LEU A 369 34.79 -6.52 -15.16
C LEU A 369 34.66 -5.70 -16.46
N GLU A 370 33.44 -5.51 -16.95
CA GLU A 370 33.15 -4.72 -18.15
C GLU A 370 33.57 -3.25 -17.97
N LEU A 371 33.25 -2.65 -16.83
CA LEU A 371 33.63 -1.28 -16.50
C LEU A 371 35.14 -1.16 -16.30
N ARG A 372 35.76 -2.12 -15.62
CA ARG A 372 37.23 -2.19 -15.44
C ARG A 372 37.95 -2.24 -16.78
N THR A 373 37.45 -3.07 -17.70
CA THR A 373 37.98 -3.21 -19.05
C THR A 373 37.83 -1.90 -19.82
N ALA A 374 36.66 -1.25 -19.75
CA ALA A 374 36.44 0.03 -20.40
C ALA A 374 37.38 1.13 -19.90
N ILE A 375 37.62 1.20 -18.58
CA ILE A 375 38.57 2.15 -17.98
C ILE A 375 40.00 1.86 -18.47
N ALA A 376 40.43 0.59 -18.47
CA ALA A 376 41.75 0.20 -18.93
C ALA A 376 41.96 0.49 -20.42
N ASP A 377 40.98 0.18 -21.26
CA ASP A 377 41.01 0.42 -22.70
C ASP A 377 41.09 1.92 -23.04
N PHE A 378 40.35 2.74 -22.29
CA PHE A 378 40.42 4.19 -22.41
C PHE A 378 41.79 4.74 -22.01
N LYS A 379 42.35 4.30 -20.86
CA LYS A 379 43.70 4.68 -20.41
C LYS A 379 44.78 4.27 -21.42
N ALA A 380 44.64 3.09 -22.03
CA ALA A 380 45.54 2.57 -23.06
C ALA A 380 45.31 3.17 -24.45
N LYS A 381 44.33 4.07 -24.62
CA LYS A 381 43.95 4.70 -25.90
C LYS A 381 43.66 3.70 -27.02
N LYS A 382 43.04 2.56 -26.68
CA LYS A 382 42.68 1.55 -27.68
C LYS A 382 41.69 2.13 -28.70
N LYS A 383 41.87 1.76 -29.98
CA LYS A 383 40.96 2.19 -31.05
C LYS A 383 39.55 1.68 -30.77
N GLY A 384 38.58 2.58 -30.71
CA GLY A 384 37.18 2.26 -30.42
C GLY A 384 36.80 2.28 -28.94
N ALA A 385 37.74 2.57 -28.02
CA ALA A 385 37.42 2.76 -26.60
C ALA A 385 36.46 3.95 -26.43
N LYS A 386 35.33 3.70 -25.77
CA LYS A 386 34.35 4.75 -25.44
C LYS A 386 34.89 5.61 -24.30
N LYS A 387 34.54 6.90 -24.32
CA LYS A 387 34.74 7.79 -23.16
C LYS A 387 33.77 7.37 -22.05
N ILE A 388 34.18 7.56 -20.80
CA ILE A 388 33.32 7.36 -19.64
C ILE A 388 32.88 8.73 -19.13
N LEU A 389 31.57 8.92 -19.02
CA LEU A 389 30.95 10.07 -18.38
C LEU A 389 30.53 9.66 -16.98
N VAL A 390 31.03 10.37 -15.97
CA VAL A 390 30.49 10.28 -14.62
C VAL A 390 29.28 11.21 -14.56
N LEU A 391 28.10 10.65 -14.31
CA LEU A 391 26.85 11.39 -14.13
C LEU A 391 26.37 11.10 -12.72
N ILE A 392 26.55 12.04 -11.79
CA ILE A 392 26.37 11.79 -10.36
C ILE A 392 25.52 12.90 -9.74
N ASN A 393 24.58 12.51 -8.89
CA ASN A 393 23.82 13.41 -8.00
C ASN A 393 24.07 12.97 -6.54
N PRO A 394 25.24 13.26 -5.97
CA PRO A 394 25.61 12.78 -4.66
C PRO A 394 24.75 13.44 -3.59
N PRO A 395 24.51 12.75 -2.46
CA PRO A 395 23.86 13.38 -1.32
C PRO A 395 24.71 14.54 -0.78
N TYR A 396 24.03 15.52 -0.17
CA TYR A 396 24.63 16.73 0.37
C TYR A 396 25.63 16.47 1.50
#